data_AF-A0A527ZNK6-F1
#
_entry.id   AF-A0A527ZNK6-F1
#
_cell.length_a   1.000
_cell.length_b   1.000
_cell.length_c   1.000
_cell.angle_alpha   90.00
_cell.angle_beta   90.00
_cell.angle_gamma   90.00
#
_symmetry.space_group_name_H-M   'P 1'
#
loop_
_entity.id
_entity.type
_entity.pdbx_description
1 polymer ?
#
loop_
_entity_poly.entity_id
_entity_poly.type
_entity_poly.pdbx_seq_one_letter_code
_entity_poly.pdbx_strand_id
1 'polypeptide(L)'
;KDPRILNYLGYSHRHSGRVAVGLGYYEEALRIDPDYTLVREYLGEAHLQIGDLAGAREQLREIEKRTGKGSREYGMLSEQIDRFMKS
;
A
#
# COMPACT_ATOMS: atom_id res chain seq x y z
N LYS A 1 8.32 6.96 16.38
CA LYS A 1 8.25 7.66 15.07
C LYS A 1 6.78 7.84 14.71
N ASP A 2 6.40 8.92 14.06
CA ASP A 2 4.99 9.12 13.66
C ASP A 2 4.70 8.33 12.36
N PRO A 3 3.68 7.44 12.33
CA PRO A 3 3.36 6.65 11.14
C PRO A 3 3.01 7.52 9.92
N ARG A 4 2.56 8.76 10.12
CA ARG A 4 2.31 9.72 9.03
C ARG A 4 3.61 10.18 8.36
N ILE A 5 4.66 10.42 9.15
CA ILE A 5 5.99 10.78 8.61
C ILE A 5 6.55 9.61 7.82
N LEU A 6 6.41 8.40 8.35
CA LEU A 6 6.83 7.17 7.67
C LEU A 6 6.06 6.96 6.36
N ASN A 7 4.75 7.21 6.34
CA ASN A 7 3.95 7.22 5.11
C ASN A 7 4.51 8.20 4.07
N TYR A 8 4.79 9.46 4.45
CA TYR A 8 5.36 10.46 3.54
C TYR A 8 6.73 10.04 2.99
N LEU A 9 7.60 9.46 3.83
CA LEU A 9 8.88 8.93 3.38
C LEU A 9 8.69 7.77 2.40
N GLY A 10 7.81 6.82 2.72
CA GLY A 10 7.44 5.71 1.84
C GLY A 10 6.98 6.20 0.47
N TYR A 11 6.07 7.17 0.47
CA TYR A 11 5.53 7.80 -0.73
C TYR A 11 6.62 8.48 -1.56
N SER A 12 7.44 9.31 -0.93
CA SER A 12 8.52 10.04 -1.61
C SER A 12 9.55 9.10 -2.25
N HIS A 13 9.99 8.08 -1.51
CA HIS A 13 10.95 7.11 -2.01
C HIS A 13 10.39 6.28 -3.17
N ARG A 14 9.14 5.80 -3.06
CA ARG A 14 8.45 5.07 -4.11
C ARG A 14 8.35 5.87 -5.40
N HIS A 15 7.89 7.12 -5.33
CA HIS A 15 7.77 7.99 -6.51
C HIS A 15 9.13 8.39 -7.11
N SER A 16 10.21 8.33 -6.32
CA SER A 16 11.58 8.54 -6.80
C SER A 16 12.21 7.28 -7.43
N GLY A 17 11.44 6.21 -7.66
CA GLY A 17 11.93 4.93 -8.19
C GLY A 17 12.66 4.06 -7.16
N ARG A 18 12.82 4.52 -5.91
CA ARG A 18 13.45 3.76 -4.81
C ARG A 18 12.40 2.91 -4.10
N VAL A 19 11.71 2.04 -4.86
CA VAL A 19 10.51 1.32 -4.40
C VAL A 19 10.78 0.45 -3.18
N ALA A 20 11.91 -0.29 -3.15
CA ALA A 20 12.29 -1.12 -2.00
C ALA A 20 12.48 -0.30 -0.70
N VAL A 21 13.00 0.92 -0.80
CA VAL A 21 13.11 1.82 0.36
C VAL A 21 11.73 2.31 0.79
N GLY A 22 10.86 2.60 -0.17
CA GLY A 22 9.47 2.98 0.08
C GLY A 22 8.70 1.91 0.87
N LEU A 23 8.83 0.65 0.46
CA LEU A 23 8.24 -0.51 1.13
C LEU A 23 8.63 -0.58 2.61
N GLY A 24 9.92 -0.47 2.93
CA GLY A 24 10.39 -0.55 4.31
C GLY A 24 9.80 0.54 5.23
N TYR A 25 9.54 1.74 4.70
CA TYR A 25 8.87 2.80 5.46
C TYR A 25 7.38 2.51 5.67
N TYR A 26 6.68 1.96 4.69
CA TYR A 26 5.29 1.55 4.86
C TYR A 26 5.16 0.41 5.88
N GLU A 27 6.05 -0.58 5.84
CA GLU A 27 6.12 -1.64 6.85
C GLU A 27 6.41 -1.09 8.25
N GLU A 28 7.29 -0.09 8.37
CA GLU A 28 7.52 0.60 9.64
C GLU A 28 6.29 1.36 10.14
N ALA A 29 5.56 2.02 9.24
CA ALA A 29 4.32 2.70 9.60
C ALA A 29 3.26 1.70 10.10
N LEU A 30 3.11 0.55 9.44
CA LEU A 30 2.14 -0.49 9.83
C LEU A 30 2.54 -1.24 11.11
N ARG A 31 3.83 -1.29 11.46
CA ARG A 31 4.28 -1.77 12.78
C ARG A 31 3.82 -0.85 13.92
N ILE A 32 3.59 0.43 13.65
CA ILE A 32 3.16 1.42 14.64
C ILE A 32 1.64 1.53 14.66
N ASP A 33 1.01 1.57 13.50
CA ASP A 33 -0.43 1.60 13.33
C ASP A 33 -0.87 0.53 12.31
N PRO A 34 -1.23 -0.67 12.77
CA PRO A 34 -1.68 -1.76 11.90
C PRO A 34 -2.97 -1.46 11.15
N ASP A 35 -3.75 -0.48 11.59
CA ASP A 35 -5.06 -0.13 11.02
C ASP A 35 -5.00 1.05 10.05
N TYR A 36 -3.79 1.54 9.75
CA TYR A 36 -3.58 2.64 8.83
C TYR A 36 -3.81 2.23 7.36
N THR A 37 -5.08 2.19 6.95
CA THR A 37 -5.50 1.70 5.63
C THR A 37 -4.91 2.48 4.45
N LEU A 38 -4.69 3.78 4.60
CA LEU A 38 -4.00 4.60 3.59
C LEU A 38 -2.57 4.08 3.31
N VAL A 39 -1.84 3.65 4.34
CA VAL A 39 -0.50 3.06 4.14
C VAL A 39 -0.60 1.69 3.48
N ARG A 40 -1.63 0.91 3.81
CA ARG A 40 -1.87 -0.39 3.14
C ARG A 40 -2.16 -0.22 1.66
N GLU A 41 -2.93 0.80 1.27
CA GLU A 41 -3.17 1.16 -0.13
C GLU A 41 -1.82 1.35 -0.84
N TYR A 42 -0.99 2.26 -0.33
CA TYR A 42 0.30 2.56 -0.95
C TYR A 42 1.32 1.43 -0.91
N LEU A 43 1.30 0.60 0.14
CA LEU A 43 2.08 -0.64 0.20
C LEU A 43 1.64 -1.58 -0.93
N GLY A 44 0.33 -1.73 -1.15
CA GLY A 44 -0.21 -2.50 -2.27
C GLY A 44 0.24 -1.96 -3.63
N GLU A 45 0.19 -0.64 -3.84
CA GLU A 45 0.71 -0.02 -5.08
C GLU A 45 2.21 -0.27 -5.27
N ALA A 46 2.99 -0.21 -4.18
CA ALA A 46 4.42 -0.47 -4.21
C ALA A 46 4.73 -1.92 -4.61
N HIS A 47 3.94 -2.88 -4.11
CA HIS A 47 4.04 -4.28 -4.53
C HIS A 47 3.75 -4.43 -6.03
N LEU A 48 2.71 -3.78 -6.57
CA LEU A 48 2.44 -3.79 -8.02
C LEU A 48 3.60 -3.23 -8.85
N GLN A 49 4.24 -2.15 -8.39
CA GLN A 49 5.39 -1.56 -9.09
C GLN A 49 6.59 -2.51 -9.23
N ILE A 50 6.75 -3.46 -8.33
CA ILE A 50 7.79 -4.49 -8.39
C ILE A 50 7.29 -5.83 -8.95
N GLY A 51 6.06 -5.88 -9.47
CA GLY A 51 5.46 -7.10 -10.04
C GLY A 51 4.92 -8.09 -9.01
N ASP A 52 4.85 -7.72 -7.73
CA ASP A 52 4.34 -8.57 -6.66
C ASP A 52 2.81 -8.45 -6.54
N LEU A 53 2.09 -9.12 -7.44
CA LEU A 53 0.62 -9.17 -7.40
C LEU A 53 0.09 -9.82 -6.11
N ALA A 54 0.84 -10.76 -5.54
CA ALA A 54 0.43 -11.46 -4.32
C ALA A 54 0.44 -10.51 -3.11
N GLY A 55 1.51 -9.72 -2.95
CA GLY A 55 1.63 -8.70 -1.91
C GLY A 55 0.55 -7.62 -2.03
N ALA A 56 0.25 -7.16 -3.25
CA ALA A 56 -0.83 -6.19 -3.49
C ALA A 56 -2.20 -6.73 -3.05
N ARG A 57 -2.51 -8.00 -3.40
CA ARG A 57 -3.77 -8.65 -2.99
C ARG A 57 -3.87 -8.88 -1.50
N GLU A 58 -2.75 -9.12 -0.81
CA GLU A 58 -2.73 -9.22 0.65
C GLU A 58 -3.13 -7.89 1.28
N GLN A 59 -2.57 -6.76 0.81
CA GLN A 59 -2.97 -5.46 1.33
C GLN A 59 -4.44 -5.14 1.06
N LEU A 60 -4.97 -5.50 -0.11
CA LEU A 60 -6.38 -5.33 -0.42
C LEU A 60 -7.29 -6.11 0.55
N ARG A 61 -6.94 -7.37 0.87
CA ARG A 61 -7.66 -8.18 1.87
C ARG A 61 -7.61 -7.53 3.25
N GLU A 62 -6.45 -7.02 3.65
CA GLU A 62 -6.28 -6.38 4.94
C GLU A 62 -7.05 -5.05 5.05
N ILE A 63 -7.19 -4.29 3.95
CA ILE A 63 -8.08 -3.12 3.89
C ILE A 63 -9.54 -3.57 4.01
N GLU A 64 -9.96 -4.56 3.22
CA GLU A 64 -11.34 -5.09 3.26
C GLU A 64 -11.75 -5.51 4.66
N LYS A 65 -10.87 -6.22 5.37
CA LYS A 65 -11.12 -6.67 6.75
C LYS A 65 -11.35 -5.53 7.73
N ARG A 66 -10.74 -4.37 7.51
CA ARG A 66 -10.79 -3.22 8.43
C ARG A 66 -11.92 -2.25 8.13
N THR A 67 -12.16 -1.99 6.84
CA THR A 67 -13.05 -0.91 6.40
C THR A 67 -14.13 -1.36 5.42
N GLY A 68 -14.09 -2.62 4.97
CA GLY A 68 -14.99 -3.16 3.97
C GLY A 68 -14.70 -2.65 2.54
N LYS A 69 -15.41 -3.24 1.57
CA LYS A 69 -15.24 -2.95 0.14
C LYS A 69 -15.69 -1.55 -0.28
N GLY A 70 -16.46 -0.86 0.57
CA GLY A 70 -16.97 0.49 0.29
C GLY A 70 -15.97 1.61 0.60
N SER A 71 -14.81 1.28 1.19
CA SER A 71 -13.81 2.29 1.52
C SER A 71 -13.07 2.80 0.28
N ARG A 72 -12.60 4.05 0.37
CA ARG A 72 -11.83 4.68 -0.70
C ARG A 72 -10.55 3.89 -1.00
N GLU A 73 -9.82 3.49 0.03
CA GLU A 73 -8.56 2.77 -0.06
C GLU A 73 -8.75 1.40 -0.74
N TYR A 74 -9.84 0.69 -0.43
CA TYR A 74 -10.17 -0.56 -1.11
C TYR A 74 -10.43 -0.34 -2.61
N GLY A 75 -11.28 0.65 -2.93
CA GLY A 75 -11.61 0.97 -4.32
C GLY A 75 -10.38 1.33 -5.15
N MET A 76 -9.52 2.20 -4.60
CA MET A 76 -8.28 2.65 -5.24
C MET A 76 -7.32 1.49 -5.51
N LEU A 77 -7.06 0.63 -4.53
CA LEU A 77 -6.14 -0.49 -4.72
C LEU A 77 -6.73 -1.58 -5.62
N SER A 78 -8.03 -1.86 -5.50
CA SER A 78 -8.74 -2.81 -6.36
C SER A 78 -8.63 -2.41 -7.83
N GLU A 79 -8.88 -1.13 -8.14
CA GLU A 79 -8.80 -0.63 -9.52
C GLU A 79 -7.37 -0.74 -10.09
N GLN A 80 -6.35 -0.48 -9.26
CA GLN A 80 -4.95 -0.61 -9.68
C GLN A 80 -4.54 -2.06 -9.93
N ILE A 81 -5.00 -2.99 -9.09
CA ILE A 81 -4.81 -4.44 -9.31
C ILE A 81 -5.48 -4.86 -10.62
N ASP A 82 -6.71 -4.42 -10.87
CA ASP A 82 -7.44 -4.74 -12.11
C ASP A 82 -6.74 -4.17 -13.34
N ARG A 83 -6.16 -2.97 -13.25
CA ARG A 83 -5.36 -2.38 -14.33
C ARG A 83 -4.08 -3.16 -14.59
N PHE A 84 -3.35 -3.53 -13.53
CA PHE A 84 -2.12 -4.31 -13.62
C PHE A 84 -2.35 -5.68 -14.27
N MET A 85 -3.49 -6.32 -14.02
CA MET A 85 -3.82 -7.61 -14.64
C MET A 85 -4.20 -7.53 -16.12
N LYS A 86 -4.50 -6.33 -16.63
CA LYS A 86 -4.89 -6.09 -18.03
C LYS A 86 -3.74 -5.58 -18.90
N SER A 87 -2.63 -5.14 -18.31
CA SER A 87 -1.41 -4.72 -19.01
C SER A 87 -0.55 -5.91 -19.38
#